data_AF-A0A7C9FFH3-F1
#
_entry.id   AF-A0A7C9FFH3-F1
#
_cell.length_a   1.000
_cell.length_b   1.000
_cell.length_c   1.000
_cell.angle_alpha   90.00
_cell.angle_beta   90.00
_cell.angle_gamma   90.00
#
_symmetry.space_group_name_H-M   'P 1'
#
loop_
_entity.id
_entity.type
_entity.pdbx_description
1 polymer ?
#
loop_
_entity_poly.entity_id
_entity_poly.type
_entity_poly.pdbx_seq_one_letter_code
_entity_poly.pdbx_strand_id
1 'polypeptide(L)'
;MRVEINDLMCVSQKRVQHRIPRSKRKRIRRKWAKNPENFKWVEKHIVYEINGTLYVSTKAFEVLKAQATGQVDTMDALIETRAFPHPMFTDPIDREKIPISPPMMGFQFAT
;
A
#
# COMPACT_ATOMS: atom_id res chain seq x y z
N MET A 1 34.49 13.53 -2.54
CA MET A 1 33.59 12.40 -2.31
C MET A 1 33.74 11.42 -3.46
N ARG A 2 34.07 10.16 -3.19
CA ARG A 2 34.20 9.10 -4.21
C ARG A 2 32.99 8.18 -4.14
N VAL A 3 32.54 7.65 -5.28
CA VAL A 3 31.41 6.73 -5.37
C VAL A 3 31.92 5.41 -5.94
N GLU A 4 31.68 4.32 -5.22
CA GLU A 4 32.06 2.97 -5.62
C GLU A 4 30.80 2.10 -5.77
N ILE A 5 30.72 1.38 -6.88
CA ILE A 5 29.61 0.47 -7.16
C ILE A 5 29.98 -0.91 -6.62
N ASN A 6 29.20 -1.41 -5.66
CA ASN A 6 29.46 -2.71 -5.05
C ASN A 6 28.15 -3.42 -4.65
N ASP A 7 27.69 -4.31 -5.51
CA ASP A 7 26.44 -5.04 -5.28
C ASP A 7 26.52 -6.07 -4.14
N LEU A 8 27.69 -6.66 -3.90
CA LEU A 8 27.89 -7.64 -2.83
C LEU A 8 27.63 -7.05 -1.45
N MET A 9 28.04 -5.79 -1.24
CA MET A 9 27.81 -5.10 0.03
C MET A 9 26.43 -4.42 0.08
N CYS A 10 25.93 -3.94 -1.06
CA CYS A 10 24.79 -3.03 -1.09
C CYS A 10 23.44 -3.72 -1.36
N VAL A 11 23.45 -4.98 -1.79
CA VAL A 11 22.22 -5.75 -2.04
C VAL A 11 21.93 -6.68 -0.88
N SER A 12 20.77 -6.49 -0.25
CA SER A 12 20.27 -7.35 0.83
C SER A 12 18.91 -7.94 0.45
N GLN A 13 18.67 -9.20 0.78
CA GLN A 13 17.36 -9.80 0.60
C GLN A 13 16.50 -9.55 1.83
N LYS A 14 15.32 -8.95 1.61
CA LYS A 14 14.32 -8.76 2.67
C LYS A 14 13.06 -9.53 2.33
N ARG A 15 12.52 -10.22 3.33
CA ARG A 15 11.18 -10.81 3.24
C ARG A 15 10.13 -9.72 3.49
N VAL A 16 9.33 -9.41 2.49
CA VAL A 16 8.28 -8.39 2.54
C VAL A 16 6.92 -9.04 2.40
N GLN A 17 5.95 -8.60 3.19
CA GLN A 17 4.57 -9.04 3.05
C GLN A 17 3.94 -8.35 1.83
N HIS A 18 3.60 -9.10 0.79
CA HIS A 18 3.01 -8.54 -0.43
C HIS A 18 1.48 -8.58 -0.41
N ARG A 19 0.87 -9.51 0.35
CA ARG A 19 -0.59 -9.61 0.50
C ARG A 19 -1.03 -9.05 1.85
N ILE A 20 -1.91 -8.04 1.82
CA ILE A 20 -2.43 -7.39 3.01
C ILE A 20 -3.81 -7.98 3.37
N PRO A 21 -4.05 -8.37 4.63
CA PRO A 21 -5.36 -8.84 5.04
C PRO A 21 -6.40 -7.72 4.97
N ARG A 22 -7.54 -7.97 4.31
CA ARG A 22 -8.67 -7.03 4.27
C ARG A 22 -9.26 -6.75 5.67
N SER A 23 -9.24 -7.74 6.55
CA SER A 23 -9.78 -7.60 7.90
C SER A 23 -8.73 -7.09 8.89
N LYS A 24 -9.12 -6.09 9.71
CA LYS A 24 -8.29 -5.56 10.80
C LYS A 24 -8.37 -6.37 12.10
N ARG A 25 -9.16 -7.46 12.15
CA ARG A 25 -9.30 -8.30 13.36
C ARG A 25 -7.96 -8.95 13.76
N LYS A 26 -7.60 -8.87 15.05
CA LYS A 26 -6.30 -9.33 15.58
C LYS A 26 -5.99 -10.80 15.28
N ARG A 27 -6.96 -11.71 15.52
CA ARG A 27 -6.80 -13.14 15.26
C ARG A 27 -6.52 -13.43 13.79
N ILE A 28 -7.22 -12.77 12.88
CA ILE A 28 -7.07 -12.95 11.44
C ILE A 28 -5.68 -12.47 11.00
N ARG A 29 -5.25 -11.27 11.44
CA ARG A 29 -3.90 -10.76 11.15
C ARG A 29 -2.79 -11.70 11.63
N ARG A 30 -2.92 -12.26 12.84
CA ARG A 30 -1.99 -13.27 13.37
C ARG A 30 -1.96 -14.55 12.54
N LYS A 31 -3.12 -15.05 12.08
CA LYS A 31 -3.19 -16.22 11.19
C LYS A 31 -2.53 -15.91 9.84
N TRP A 32 -2.79 -14.73 9.28
CA TRP A 32 -2.22 -14.26 8.01
C TRP A 32 -0.70 -14.14 8.04
N ALA A 33 -0.13 -13.57 9.11
CA ALA A 33 1.31 -13.41 9.26
C ALA A 33 2.10 -14.73 9.36
N LYS A 34 1.40 -15.85 9.64
CA LYS A 34 2.01 -17.19 9.69
C LYS A 34 2.03 -17.91 8.35
N ASN A 35 1.22 -17.49 7.36
CA ASN A 35 1.21 -18.14 6.06
C ASN A 35 2.39 -17.62 5.21
N PRO A 36 3.35 -18.48 4.81
CA PRO A 36 4.51 -18.08 4.01
C PRO A 36 4.15 -17.52 2.63
N GLU A 37 3.04 -17.96 2.03
CA GLU A 37 2.59 -17.48 0.71
C GLU A 37 2.25 -15.99 0.68
N ASN A 38 2.02 -15.38 1.85
CA ASN A 38 1.75 -13.94 1.94
C ASN A 38 3.02 -13.09 1.84
N PHE A 39 4.19 -13.72 1.85
CA PHE A 39 5.48 -13.05 1.83
C PHE A 39 6.24 -13.33 0.54
N LYS A 40 7.02 -12.36 0.07
CA LYS A 40 7.91 -12.48 -1.07
C LYS A 40 9.31 -11.99 -0.69
N TRP A 41 10.33 -12.59 -1.27
CA TRP A 41 11.69 -12.08 -1.21
C TRP A 41 11.83 -10.90 -2.18
N VAL A 42 12.26 -9.77 -1.65
CA VAL A 42 12.50 -8.54 -2.42
C VAL A 42 13.93 -8.10 -2.17
N GLU A 43 14.61 -7.73 -3.25
CA GLU A 43 15.93 -7.11 -3.18
C GLU A 43 15.78 -5.71 -2.59
N LYS A 44 16.53 -5.44 -1.53
CA LYS A 44 16.63 -4.13 -0.91
C LYS A 44 18.04 -3.60 -1.16
N HIS A 45 18.10 -2.50 -1.89
CA HIS A 45 19.31 -1.74 -2.16
C HIS A 45 19.58 -0.78 -0.99
N ILE A 46 20.76 -0.87 -0.39
CA ILE A 46 21.20 -0.05 0.73
C ILE A 46 22.44 0.73 0.28
N VAL A 47 22.55 1.98 0.72
CA VAL A 47 23.74 2.82 0.49
C VAL A 47 24.54 2.90 1.78
N TYR A 48 25.84 2.70 1.68
CA TYR A 48 26.76 2.84 2.82
C TYR A 48 27.74 3.97 2.58
N GLU A 49 28.04 4.73 3.63
CA GLU A 49 29.14 5.68 3.62
C GLU A 49 30.24 5.16 4.53
N ILE A 50 31.42 4.91 3.97
CA ILE A 50 32.58 4.42 4.72
C ILE A 50 33.79 5.24 4.28
N ASN A 51 34.47 5.89 5.24
CA ASN A 51 35.69 6.67 5.02
C ASN A 51 35.57 7.72 3.88
N GLY A 52 34.43 8.40 3.77
CA GLY A 52 34.19 9.41 2.73
C GLY A 52 33.96 8.85 1.32
N THR A 53 33.77 7.53 1.22
CA THR A 53 33.39 6.82 0.00
C THR A 53 31.97 6.29 0.13
N LEU A 54 31.13 6.58 -0.87
CA LEU A 54 29.76 6.08 -0.94
C LEU A 54 29.73 4.77 -1.74
N TYR A 55 29.29 3.70 -1.08
CA TYR A 55 29.05 2.40 -1.67
C TYR A 55 27.59 2.28 -2.06
N VAL A 56 27.35 2.01 -3.34
CA VAL A 56 26.01 1.97 -3.92
C VAL A 56 25.87 0.71 -4.76
N SER A 57 24.66 0.13 -4.79
CA SER A 57 24.37 -0.94 -5.76
C SER A 57 24.19 -0.37 -7.17
N THR A 58 24.45 -1.17 -8.19
CA THR A 58 24.36 -0.81 -9.61
C THR A 58 23.00 -0.22 -9.97
N LYS A 59 21.89 -0.88 -9.58
CA LYS A 59 20.52 -0.37 -9.81
C LYS A 59 20.28 1.00 -9.17
N ALA A 60 20.73 1.19 -7.94
CA ALA A 60 20.58 2.47 -7.26
C ALA A 60 21.43 3.58 -7.91
N PHE A 61 22.63 3.24 -8.38
CA PHE A 61 23.47 4.16 -9.14
C PHE A 61 22.82 4.58 -10.47
N GLU A 62 22.22 3.63 -11.20
CA GLU A 62 21.49 3.93 -12.44
C GLU A 62 20.30 4.86 -12.21
N VAL A 63 19.52 4.64 -11.14
CA VAL A 63 18.41 5.53 -10.76
C VAL A 63 18.93 6.93 -10.43
N LEU A 64 20.00 7.04 -9.63
CA LEU A 64 20.60 8.33 -9.29
C LEU A 64 21.15 9.05 -10.53
N LYS A 65 21.76 8.30 -11.45
CA LYS A 65 22.27 8.82 -12.72
C LYS A 65 21.13 9.34 -13.59
N ALA A 66 20.04 8.58 -13.73
CA ALA A 66 18.86 8.98 -14.50
C ALA A 66 18.17 10.23 -13.92
N GLN A 67 18.08 10.31 -12.59
CA GLN A 67 17.58 11.51 -11.90
C GLN A 67 18.48 12.72 -12.13
N ALA A 68 19.81 12.54 -12.08
CA ALA A 68 20.77 13.62 -12.31
C ALA A 68 20.77 14.13 -13.76
N THR A 69 20.49 13.26 -14.74
CA THR A 69 20.40 13.64 -16.16
C THR A 69 19.02 14.13 -16.59
N GLY A 70 18.03 14.14 -15.67
CA GLY A 70 16.67 14.60 -15.96
C GLY A 70 15.87 13.69 -16.90
N GLN A 71 16.35 12.48 -17.18
CA GLN A 71 15.62 11.46 -17.94
C GLN A 71 14.73 10.69 -16.99
N VAL A 72 13.63 11.33 -16.60
CA VAL A 72 12.58 10.69 -15.80
C VAL A 72 11.69 9.90 -16.75
N ASP A 73 12.09 8.67 -17.09
CA ASP A 73 11.15 7.70 -17.66
C ASP A 73 10.17 7.31 -16.55
N THR A 74 9.03 7.99 -16.55
CA THR A 74 7.90 7.82 -15.64
C THR A 74 7.22 6.47 -15.85
N MET A 75 7.91 5.36 -15.59
CA MET A 75 7.28 4.03 -15.54
C MET A 75 6.47 3.82 -14.26
N ASP A 76 6.73 4.59 -13.18
CA ASP A 76 5.99 4.49 -11.91
C ASP A 76 4.72 5.36 -11.86
N ALA A 77 4.55 6.33 -12.76
CA ALA A 77 3.36 7.20 -12.80
C ALA A 77 2.10 6.53 -13.40
N LEU A 78 2.25 5.35 -14.03
CA LEU A 78 1.14 4.62 -14.64
C LEU A 78 0.52 3.55 -13.74
N ILE A 79 1.09 3.31 -12.56
CA ILE A 79 0.54 2.33 -11.60
C ILE A 79 -0.53 2.98 -10.69
N GLU A 80 -0.51 4.30 -10.49
CA GLU A 80 -1.51 4.99 -9.64
C GLU A 80 -2.77 5.46 -10.39
N THR A 81 -2.75 5.60 -11.73
CA THR A 81 -3.92 6.08 -12.49
C THR A 81 -4.88 4.98 -12.96
N ARG A 82 -4.58 3.70 -12.72
CA ARG A 82 -5.48 2.56 -13.02
C ARG A 82 -6.36 2.14 -11.85
N ALA A 83 -6.36 2.88 -10.74
CA ALA A 83 -7.29 2.67 -9.64
C ALA A 83 -8.39 3.76 -9.65
N PHE A 84 -9.49 3.45 -10.34
CA PHE A 84 -10.82 4.08 -10.30
C PHE A 84 -11.04 5.38 -11.10
N PRO A 85 -11.82 5.27 -12.18
CA PRO A 85 -13.07 6.00 -12.25
C PRO A 85 -14.18 4.96 -12.18
N HIS A 86 -14.81 4.80 -11.02
CA HIS A 86 -16.20 4.38 -11.06
C HIS A 86 -17.00 5.65 -11.35
N PRO A 87 -17.66 5.78 -12.51
CA PRO A 87 -18.78 6.71 -12.59
C PRO A 87 -19.77 6.24 -11.52
N MET A 88 -19.90 7.03 -10.46
CA MET A 88 -20.95 6.84 -9.46
C MET A 88 -22.26 6.95 -10.20
N PHE A 89 -22.88 5.80 -10.42
CA PHE A 89 -24.27 5.65 -10.79
C PHE A 89 -25.09 6.26 -9.65
N THR A 90 -25.38 7.56 -9.73
CA THR A 90 -26.37 8.20 -8.87
C THR A 90 -27.69 8.23 -9.63
N ASP A 91 -28.37 7.09 -9.66
CA ASP A 91 -29.82 7.14 -9.78
C ASP A 91 -30.35 7.75 -8.47
N PRO A 92 -31.10 8.86 -8.52
CA PRO A 92 -31.78 9.36 -7.33
C PRO A 92 -32.80 8.31 -6.88
N ILE A 93 -32.58 7.75 -5.70
CA ILE A 93 -33.52 6.90 -4.99
C ILE A 93 -34.77 7.73 -4.71
N ASP A 94 -35.92 7.35 -5.29
CA ASP A 94 -37.23 7.92 -4.98
C ASP A 94 -37.48 7.84 -3.46
N ARG A 95 -37.49 9.00 -2.80
CA ARG A 95 -37.67 9.16 -1.35
C ARG A 95 -39.14 9.30 -0.92
N GLU A 96 -40.09 8.80 -1.69
CA GLU A 96 -41.51 8.92 -1.36
C GLU A 96 -42.16 7.56 -1.16
N LYS A 97 -41.98 7.02 0.05
CA LYS A 97 -42.92 6.12 0.77
C LYS A 97 -42.29 5.72 2.10
N ILE A 98 -42.18 6.69 3.01
CA ILE A 98 -42.06 6.36 4.45
C ILE A 98 -43.50 6.22 4.95
N PRO A 99 -43.99 5.02 5.32
CA PRO A 99 -45.25 4.92 6.01
C PRO A 99 -45.13 5.60 7.37
N ILE A 100 -45.97 6.60 7.58
CA ILE A 100 -46.17 7.31 8.84
C ILE A 100 -46.47 6.28 9.94
N SER A 101 -45.73 6.37 11.04
CA SER A 101 -45.92 5.57 12.25
C SER A 101 -47.39 5.54 12.71
N PRO A 102 -47.94 4.38 13.12
CA PRO A 102 -49.23 4.35 13.81
C PRO A 102 -49.13 4.97 15.22
N PRO A 103 -50.20 5.60 15.72
CA PRO A 103 -50.22 6.28 17.02
C PRO A 103 -50.15 5.30 18.21
N MET A 104 -49.56 5.80 19.29
CA MET A 104 -49.27 5.11 20.55
C MET A 104 -50.51 4.47 21.18
N MET A 105 -50.46 3.16 21.45
CA MET A 105 -51.44 2.46 22.28
C MET A 105 -51.23 2.84 23.75
N GLY A 106 -52.27 3.38 24.38
CA GLY A 106 -52.28 3.76 25.79
C GLY A 106 -52.12 2.54 26.70
N PHE A 107 -51.15 2.61 27.61
CA PHE A 107 -51.04 1.67 28.74
C PHE A 107 -52.08 2.05 29.80
N GLN A 108 -53.13 1.23 29.94
CA GLN A 108 -53.97 1.25 31.14
C GLN A 108 -53.34 0.32 32.18
N PHE A 109 -52.93 0.87 33.32
CA PHE A 109 -52.56 0.08 34.49
C PHE A 109 -53.84 -0.34 35.21
N ALA A 110 -54.02 -1.64 35.39
CA ALA A 110 -55.06 -2.17 36.27
C ALA A 110 -54.56 -2.11 37.72
N THR A 111 -55.40 -1.53 38.60
CA THR A 111 -55.29 -1.56 40.06
C THR A 111 -55.79 -2.87 40.63
#